data_AF-A0AAV5SZJ8-F1
#
_entry.id   AF-A0AAV5SZJ8-F1
#
_cell.length_a   1.000
_cell.length_b   1.000
_cell.length_c   1.000
_cell.angle_alpha   90.00
_cell.angle_beta   90.00
_cell.angle_gamma   90.00
#
_symmetry.space_group_name_H-M   'P 1'
#
loop_
_entity.id
_entity.type
_entity.pdbx_description
1 polymer ?
#
loop_
_entity_poly.entity_id
_entity_poly.type
_entity_poly.pdbx_seq_one_letter_code
_entity_poly.pdbx_strand_id
1 'polypeptide(L)'
;MAAPPLLDFNTAMSDFAVMFPTRSRSVIEEVLWKNKGAIQESIDDLLEREEKEKAGETSNPTRVDLSSIQHRRESTQSRSSTESKHSSATTLPKLEEIKKESWRVRRRIMENECKLTFEFNAQKRNALLSEQKALLAQEREYARFIHREERRKSEKRSKSAAPRKREEKKDIVDTVLHLSAASRKRWDSFVRGFSVESSGGERKRTTTSVD
;
A
#
# COMPACT_ATOMS: atom_id res chain seq x y z
N MET A 1 18.80 2.97 -28.93
CA MET A 1 17.49 3.64 -28.74
C MET A 1 17.76 4.85 -27.87
N ALA A 2 17.59 6.06 -28.42
CA ALA A 2 17.85 7.30 -27.67
C ALA A 2 16.78 7.46 -26.59
N ALA A 3 17.20 7.75 -25.35
CA ALA A 3 16.27 8.06 -24.27
C ALA A 3 15.47 9.32 -24.66
N PRO A 4 14.14 9.34 -24.47
CA PRO A 4 13.34 10.51 -24.80
C PRO A 4 13.81 11.72 -23.98
N PRO A 5 13.86 12.92 -24.57
CA PRO A 5 14.25 14.12 -23.86
C PRO A 5 13.25 14.39 -22.73
N LEU A 6 13.69 14.23 -21.49
CA LEU A 6 12.94 14.67 -20.32
C LEU A 6 13.03 16.21 -20.27
N LEU A 7 11.99 16.86 -20.77
CA LEU A 7 11.88 18.32 -20.72
C LEU A 7 11.31 18.75 -19.37
N ASP A 8 11.75 19.92 -18.88
CA ASP A 8 11.22 20.50 -17.65
C ASP A 8 9.70 20.67 -17.73
N PHE A 9 9.02 20.30 -16.65
CA PHE A 9 7.56 20.26 -16.56
C PHE A 9 6.88 21.57 -16.98
N ASN A 10 7.45 22.72 -16.62
CA ASN A 10 6.93 24.03 -17.00
C ASN A 10 7.04 24.30 -18.50
N THR A 11 8.15 23.87 -19.12
CA THR A 11 8.39 24.01 -20.55
C THR A 11 7.47 23.09 -21.34
N ALA A 12 7.32 21.83 -20.90
CA ALA A 12 6.34 20.91 -21.46
C ALA A 12 4.92 21.48 -21.33
N MET A 13 4.54 22.00 -20.16
CA MET A 13 3.21 22.58 -19.96
C MET A 13 2.87 23.68 -20.96
N SER A 14 3.83 24.56 -21.24
CA SER A 14 3.67 25.64 -22.22
C SER A 14 3.53 25.09 -23.64
N ASP A 15 4.28 24.06 -23.99
CA ASP A 15 4.26 23.43 -25.32
C ASP A 15 2.93 22.71 -25.58
N PHE A 16 2.50 21.87 -24.62
CA PHE A 16 1.22 21.16 -24.68
C PHE A 16 0.01 22.12 -24.72
N ALA A 17 0.09 23.28 -24.05
CA ALA A 17 -0.98 24.29 -24.10
C ALA A 17 -1.13 24.92 -25.49
N VAL A 18 -0.04 25.02 -26.27
CA VAL A 18 -0.06 25.50 -27.65
C VAL A 18 -0.55 24.40 -28.60
N MET A 19 -0.10 23.16 -28.40
CA MET A 19 -0.48 22.02 -29.24
C MET A 19 -1.94 21.61 -29.05
N PHE A 20 -2.46 21.72 -27.83
CA PHE A 20 -3.81 21.28 -27.47
C PHE A 20 -4.61 22.42 -26.79
N PRO A 21 -4.97 23.49 -27.51
CA PRO A 21 -5.63 24.66 -26.93
C PRO A 21 -7.05 24.38 -26.41
N THR A 22 -7.68 23.31 -26.90
CA THR A 22 -8.99 22.84 -26.42
C THR A 22 -8.88 22.05 -25.13
N ARG A 23 -7.67 21.62 -24.74
CA ARG A 23 -7.43 20.84 -23.53
C ARG A 23 -7.20 21.75 -22.35
N SER A 24 -7.92 21.45 -21.26
CA SER A 24 -7.69 22.16 -20.01
C SER A 24 -6.30 21.81 -19.46
N ARG A 25 -5.67 22.82 -18.85
CA ARG A 25 -4.36 22.68 -18.20
C ARG A 25 -4.30 21.49 -17.23
N SER A 26 -5.36 21.25 -16.48
CA SER A 26 -5.42 20.12 -15.52
C SER A 26 -5.33 18.76 -16.20
N VAL A 27 -5.88 18.60 -17.40
CA VAL A 27 -5.80 17.34 -18.17
C VAL A 27 -4.37 17.12 -18.68
N ILE A 28 -3.70 18.19 -19.11
CA ILE A 28 -2.30 18.14 -19.57
C ILE A 28 -1.37 17.80 -18.39
N GLU A 29 -1.59 18.41 -17.22
CA GLU A 29 -0.84 18.11 -15.99
C GLU A 29 -0.98 16.65 -15.56
N GLU A 30 -2.20 16.11 -15.59
CA GLU A 30 -2.46 14.70 -15.25
C GLU A 30 -1.71 13.74 -16.17
N VAL A 31 -1.73 13.99 -17.49
CA VAL A 31 -1.05 13.14 -18.47
C VAL A 31 0.46 13.21 -18.31
N LEU A 32 1.02 14.41 -18.11
CA LEU A 32 2.45 14.59 -17.88
C LEU A 32 2.93 13.93 -16.58
N TRP A 33 2.11 13.96 -15.52
CA TRP A 33 2.43 13.27 -14.26
C TRP A 33 2.35 11.75 -14.40
N LYS A 34 1.33 11.26 -15.10
CA LYS A 34 1.14 9.83 -15.38
C LYS A 34 2.33 9.25 -16.16
N ASN A 35 2.82 9.99 -17.15
CA ASN A 35 3.90 9.54 -18.04
C ASN A 35 5.28 10.03 -17.58
N LYS A 36 5.42 10.55 -16.36
CA LYS A 36 6.69 11.01 -15.74
C LYS A 36 7.49 11.98 -16.63
N GLY A 37 6.81 12.85 -17.37
CA GLY A 37 7.43 13.80 -18.29
C GLY A 37 7.90 13.20 -19.63
N ALA A 38 7.51 11.96 -19.97
CA ALA A 38 7.69 11.42 -21.30
C ALA A 38 6.73 12.12 -22.28
N ILE A 39 7.28 13.01 -23.10
CA ILE A 39 6.50 13.87 -24.01
C ILE A 39 5.73 13.04 -25.03
N GLN A 40 6.40 12.09 -25.68
CA GLN A 40 5.79 11.30 -26.76
C GLN A 40 4.56 10.52 -26.27
N GLU A 41 4.70 9.80 -25.15
CA GLU A 41 3.60 9.06 -24.53
C GLU A 41 2.46 9.99 -24.09
N SER A 42 2.80 11.22 -23.67
CA SER A 42 1.81 12.22 -23.28
C SER A 42 1.05 12.81 -24.46
N ILE A 43 1.71 12.98 -25.61
CA ILE A 43 1.06 13.38 -26.86
C ILE A 43 0.08 12.29 -27.31
N ASP A 44 0.53 11.02 -27.33
CA ASP A 44 -0.29 9.89 -27.76
C ASP A 44 -1.54 9.73 -26.85
N ASP A 45 -1.38 9.85 -25.53
CA ASP A 45 -2.48 9.82 -24.56
C ASP A 45 -3.49 10.96 -24.77
N LEU A 46 -3.04 12.17 -25.11
CA LEU A 46 -3.92 13.33 -25.35
C LEU A 46 -4.67 13.21 -26.68
N LEU A 47 -4.03 12.68 -27.72
CA LEU A 47 -4.64 12.41 -29.02
C LEU A 47 -5.70 11.31 -28.93
N GLU A 48 -5.41 10.19 -28.24
CA GLU A 48 -6.37 9.10 -28.07
C GLU A 48 -7.64 9.56 -27.34
N ARG A 49 -7.49 10.47 -26.37
CA ARG A 49 -8.63 11.11 -25.68
C ARG A 49 -9.43 12.03 -26.61
N GLU A 50 -8.77 12.73 -27.53
CA GLU A 50 -9.45 13.58 -28.52
C GLU A 50 -10.23 12.78 -29.55
N GLU A 51 -9.68 11.65 -29.98
CA GLU A 51 -10.36 10.72 -30.87
C GLU A 51 -11.56 10.06 -30.18
N LYS A 52 -11.44 9.67 -28.91
CA LYS A 52 -12.55 9.10 -28.11
C LYS A 52 -13.69 10.11 -27.89
N GLU A 53 -13.36 11.37 -27.64
CA GLU A 53 -14.36 12.42 -27.47
C GLU A 53 -15.04 12.80 -28.79
N LYS A 54 -14.31 12.85 -29.91
CA LYS A 54 -14.88 13.06 -31.25
C LYS A 54 -15.71 11.86 -31.73
N ALA A 55 -15.36 10.64 -31.33
CA ALA A 55 -16.11 9.42 -31.66
C ALA A 55 -17.34 9.20 -30.75
N GLY A 56 -17.46 9.94 -29.64
CA GLY A 56 -18.52 9.77 -28.64
C GLY A 56 -19.84 10.49 -28.91
N GLU A 57 -19.96 11.28 -29.99
CA GLU A 57 -21.17 12.06 -30.28
C GLU A 57 -22.32 11.27 -30.94
N THR A 58 -22.20 9.94 -31.08
CA THR A 58 -23.28 9.06 -31.58
C THR A 58 -23.57 7.86 -30.67
N SER A 59 -23.73 8.05 -29.36
CA SER A 59 -24.63 7.19 -28.57
C SER A 59 -24.94 7.76 -27.18
N ASN A 60 -25.97 8.58 -27.11
CA ASN A 60 -26.84 8.68 -25.93
C ASN A 60 -28.12 7.85 -26.23
N PRO A 61 -28.89 7.32 -25.24
CA PRO A 61 -29.17 8.03 -23.98
C PRO A 61 -29.37 7.16 -22.71
N THR A 62 -29.13 7.72 -21.53
CA THR A 62 -30.16 7.74 -20.47
C THR A 62 -29.94 8.91 -19.52
N ARG A 63 -30.67 9.99 -19.79
CA ARG A 63 -30.92 11.11 -18.87
C ARG A 63 -32.05 10.65 -17.95
N VAL A 64 -31.82 10.53 -16.64
CA VAL A 64 -32.92 10.39 -15.67
C VAL A 64 -33.13 11.76 -15.04
N ASP A 65 -34.28 12.33 -15.39
CA ASP A 65 -34.80 13.63 -15.05
C ASP A 65 -35.23 13.67 -13.57
N LEU A 66 -34.79 14.69 -12.83
CA LEU A 66 -35.09 14.92 -11.42
C LEU A 66 -36.29 15.86 -11.23
N SER A 67 -37.37 15.65 -11.99
CA SER A 67 -38.57 16.48 -11.89
C SER A 67 -39.86 15.65 -11.84
N SER A 68 -40.14 15.03 -10.70
CA SER A 68 -41.52 14.72 -10.29
C SER A 68 -41.62 14.50 -8.78
N ILE A 69 -41.89 15.61 -8.12
CA ILE A 69 -42.33 15.72 -6.73
C ILE A 69 -43.85 15.44 -6.69
N GLN A 70 -44.27 14.72 -5.64
CA GLN A 70 -45.63 14.70 -5.06
C GLN A 70 -46.79 14.20 -5.93
N HIS A 71 -47.32 13.02 -5.59
CA HIS A 71 -48.74 12.77 -5.29
C HIS A 71 -48.95 11.25 -5.17
N ARG A 72 -48.87 10.67 -3.96
CA ARG A 72 -49.83 9.63 -3.53
C ARG A 72 -49.69 9.32 -2.05
N ARG A 73 -50.55 9.97 -1.26
CA ARG A 73 -50.95 9.52 0.06
C ARG A 73 -51.86 8.27 -0.06
N GLU A 74 -51.85 7.50 1.01
CA GLU A 74 -52.90 6.59 1.53
C GLU A 74 -52.93 5.10 1.12
N SER A 75 -52.84 4.28 2.19
CA SER A 75 -53.47 2.96 2.42
C SER A 75 -52.94 1.76 1.61
N THR A 76 -52.65 0.58 2.15
CA THR A 76 -53.10 -0.12 3.37
C THR A 76 -52.11 -1.25 3.74
N GLN A 77 -52.04 -1.55 5.04
CA GLN A 77 -51.93 -2.88 5.68
C GLN A 77 -51.21 -4.05 4.96
N SER A 78 -50.10 -4.53 5.53
CA SER A 78 -50.06 -5.77 6.34
C SER A 78 -48.67 -6.44 6.42
N ARG A 79 -48.23 -6.61 7.68
CA ARG A 79 -47.64 -7.84 8.29
C ARG A 79 -46.44 -8.54 7.63
N SER A 80 -45.28 -8.43 8.26
CA SER A 80 -44.68 -9.48 9.13
C SER A 80 -43.32 -8.96 9.65
N SER A 81 -43.19 -8.59 10.92
CA SER A 81 -42.87 -9.46 12.07
C SER A 81 -41.68 -10.40 11.84
N THR A 82 -40.47 -9.82 11.83
CA THR A 82 -39.31 -10.43 12.49
C THR A 82 -38.55 -9.35 13.24
N GLU A 83 -38.86 -9.23 14.53
CA GLU A 83 -38.00 -8.57 15.50
C GLU A 83 -36.65 -9.28 15.51
N SER A 84 -35.59 -8.61 15.05
CA SER A 84 -34.24 -8.89 15.54
C SER A 84 -33.73 -7.67 16.28
N LYS A 85 -33.75 -7.80 17.60
CA LYS A 85 -33.01 -6.97 18.54
C LYS A 85 -31.52 -7.09 18.21
N HIS A 86 -30.98 -6.18 17.41
CA HIS A 86 -29.55 -5.91 17.40
C HIS A 86 -29.29 -4.59 18.10
N SER A 87 -29.00 -4.75 19.39
CA SER A 87 -28.15 -3.89 20.19
C SER A 87 -27.32 -2.92 19.34
N SER A 88 -27.46 -1.64 19.65
CA SER A 88 -26.54 -0.55 19.36
C SER A 88 -25.15 -0.84 19.94
N ALA A 89 -24.50 -1.87 19.44
CA ALA A 89 -23.08 -2.06 19.58
C ALA A 89 -22.44 -1.03 18.66
N THR A 90 -21.76 -0.04 19.23
CA THR A 90 -20.81 0.83 18.53
C THR A 90 -19.92 -0.03 17.64
N THR A 91 -20.30 -0.13 16.37
CA THR A 91 -19.60 -0.94 15.38
C THR A 91 -18.23 -0.32 15.21
N LEU A 92 -17.21 -0.98 15.77
CA LEU A 92 -15.84 -0.55 15.57
C LEU A 92 -15.60 -0.38 14.05
N PRO A 93 -15.06 0.77 13.60
CA PRO A 93 -14.87 1.03 12.19
C PRO A 93 -14.04 -0.09 11.56
N LYS A 94 -14.48 -0.59 10.40
CA LYS A 94 -13.81 -1.73 9.75
C LYS A 94 -12.41 -1.31 9.35
N LEU A 95 -11.45 -2.24 9.44
CA LEU A 95 -10.04 -1.96 9.09
C LEU A 95 -9.91 -1.37 7.68
N GLU A 96 -10.70 -1.84 6.73
CA GLU A 96 -10.70 -1.34 5.34
C GLU A 96 -11.20 0.10 5.23
N GLU A 97 -12.20 0.48 6.03
CA GLU A 97 -12.70 1.86 6.09
C GLU A 97 -11.62 2.80 6.64
N ILE A 98 -10.89 2.36 7.65
CA ILE A 98 -9.77 3.10 8.24
C ILE A 98 -8.59 3.22 7.27
N LYS A 99 -8.27 2.16 6.52
CA LYS A 99 -7.24 2.22 5.47
C LYS A 99 -7.65 3.21 4.36
N LYS A 100 -8.91 3.20 3.94
CA LYS A 100 -9.45 4.14 2.95
C LYS A 100 -9.43 5.59 3.46
N GLU A 101 -9.78 5.82 4.72
CA GLU A 101 -9.72 7.16 5.34
C GLU A 101 -8.27 7.64 5.50
N SER A 102 -7.35 6.76 5.93
CA SER A 102 -5.91 7.07 6.00
C SER A 102 -5.35 7.55 4.66
N TRP A 103 -5.78 6.92 3.55
CA TRP A 103 -5.40 7.35 2.20
C TRP A 103 -5.97 8.73 1.84
N ARG A 104 -7.21 9.03 2.22
CA ARG A 104 -7.81 10.35 2.02
C ARG A 104 -7.10 11.44 2.82
N VAL A 105 -6.74 11.15 4.07
CA VAL A 105 -5.95 12.06 4.92
C VAL A 105 -4.59 12.34 4.30
N ARG A 106 -3.86 11.31 3.84
CA ARG A 106 -2.57 11.50 3.16
C ARG A 106 -2.68 12.37 1.91
N ARG A 107 -3.74 12.20 1.12
CA ARG A 107 -4.01 13.06 -0.05
C ARG A 107 -4.17 14.52 0.38
N ARG A 108 -4.98 14.80 1.40
CA ARG A 108 -5.15 16.17 1.93
C ARG A 108 -3.87 16.77 2.49
N ILE A 109 -3.02 15.96 3.13
CA ILE A 109 -1.69 16.42 3.59
C ILE A 109 -0.88 16.93 2.39
N MET A 110 -0.77 16.14 1.32
CA MET A 110 -0.04 16.56 0.12
C MET A 110 -0.66 17.81 -0.53
N GLU A 111 -1.99 17.90 -0.60
CA GLU A 111 -2.68 19.09 -1.11
C GLU A 111 -2.36 20.33 -0.26
N ASN A 112 -2.31 20.21 1.07
CA ASN A 112 -1.97 21.32 1.96
C ASN A 112 -0.50 21.70 1.86
N GLU A 113 0.42 20.75 1.66
CA GLU A 113 1.83 21.03 1.36
C GLU A 113 1.95 21.89 0.10
N CYS A 114 1.25 21.51 -0.98
CA CYS A 114 1.21 22.30 -2.22
C CYS A 114 0.57 23.69 -1.99
N LYS A 115 -0.50 23.81 -1.20
CA LYS A 115 -1.11 25.13 -0.93
C LYS A 115 -0.17 26.04 -0.13
N LEU A 116 0.55 25.48 0.85
CA LEU A 116 1.47 26.24 1.70
C LEU A 116 2.66 26.82 0.95
N THR A 117 3.06 26.27 -0.20
CA THR A 117 4.13 26.86 -1.02
C THR A 117 3.69 28.14 -1.72
N PHE A 118 2.39 28.30 -1.99
CA PHE A 118 1.87 29.45 -2.73
C PHE A 118 1.08 30.44 -1.87
N GLU A 119 0.73 30.09 -0.63
CA GLU A 119 -0.05 30.98 0.24
C GLU A 119 0.83 32.02 0.95
N PHE A 120 0.73 33.27 0.49
CA PHE A 120 1.43 34.44 1.04
C PHE A 120 0.66 35.13 2.17
N ASN A 121 -0.66 34.93 2.27
CA ASN A 121 -1.44 35.52 3.34
C ASN A 121 -1.15 34.82 4.68
N ALA A 122 -0.63 35.56 5.65
CA ALA A 122 -0.21 35.01 6.94
C ALA A 122 -1.34 34.32 7.72
N GLN A 123 -2.56 34.86 7.69
CA GLN A 123 -3.70 34.26 8.39
C GLN A 123 -4.11 32.93 7.73
N LYS A 124 -4.24 32.90 6.40
CA LYS A 124 -4.55 31.67 5.66
C LYS A 124 -3.45 30.62 5.79
N ARG A 125 -2.19 31.04 5.73
CA ARG A 125 -1.02 30.18 5.95
C ARG A 125 -1.06 29.55 7.34
N ASN A 126 -1.36 30.32 8.38
CA ASN A 126 -1.49 29.80 9.75
C ASN A 126 -2.65 28.81 9.89
N ALA A 127 -3.78 29.07 9.23
CA ALA A 127 -4.91 28.14 9.21
C ALA A 127 -4.54 26.81 8.53
N LEU A 128 -3.89 26.87 7.35
CA LEU A 128 -3.40 25.68 6.64
C LEU A 128 -2.37 24.90 7.46
N LEU A 129 -1.45 25.58 8.15
CA LEU A 129 -0.49 24.91 9.06
C LEU A 129 -1.18 24.22 10.23
N SER A 130 -2.21 24.84 10.81
CA SER A 130 -3.00 24.24 11.89
C SER A 130 -3.76 23.01 11.39
N GLU A 131 -4.40 23.11 10.23
CA GLU A 131 -5.08 21.98 9.58
C GLU A 131 -4.10 20.85 9.27
N GLN A 132 -2.92 21.17 8.74
CA GLN A 132 -1.90 20.18 8.43
C GLN A 132 -1.40 19.44 9.67
N LYS A 133 -1.20 20.14 10.78
CA LYS A 133 -0.88 19.50 12.07
C LYS A 133 -1.98 18.55 12.54
N ALA A 134 -3.25 18.93 12.37
CA ALA A 134 -4.38 18.07 12.71
C ALA A 134 -4.44 16.81 11.84
N LEU A 135 -4.24 16.95 10.52
CA LEU A 135 -4.21 15.82 9.58
C LEU A 135 -3.07 14.85 9.88
N LEU A 136 -1.86 15.34 10.19
CA LEU A 136 -0.73 14.51 10.59
C LEU A 136 -0.98 13.76 11.90
N ALA A 137 -1.63 14.42 12.88
CA ALA A 137 -2.04 13.76 14.11
C ALA A 137 -3.04 12.63 13.84
N GLN A 138 -4.04 12.88 12.99
CA GLN A 138 -5.03 11.89 12.58
C GLN A 138 -4.39 10.70 11.82
N GLU A 139 -3.44 10.98 10.92
CA GLU A 139 -2.69 9.94 10.20
C GLU A 139 -1.91 9.03 11.17
N ARG A 140 -1.28 9.63 12.18
CA ARG A 140 -0.56 8.89 13.22
C ARG A 140 -1.48 7.95 14.00
N GLU A 141 -2.71 8.37 14.27
CA GLU A 141 -3.71 7.52 14.92
C GLU A 141 -4.16 6.36 14.02
N TYR A 142 -4.40 6.62 12.73
CA TYR A 142 -4.72 5.56 11.78
C TYR A 142 -3.59 4.55 11.64
N ALA A 143 -2.34 4.99 11.56
CA ALA A 143 -1.18 4.10 11.51
C ALA A 143 -1.11 3.21 12.76
N ARG A 144 -1.32 3.78 13.95
CA ARG A 144 -1.37 3.03 15.22
C ARG A 144 -2.51 2.01 15.22
N PHE A 145 -3.68 2.39 14.73
CA PHE A 145 -4.85 1.50 14.66
C PHE A 145 -4.59 0.33 13.71
N ILE A 146 -4.12 0.62 12.49
CA ILE A 146 -3.82 -0.40 11.48
C ILE A 146 -2.80 -1.40 12.01
N HIS A 147 -1.71 -0.90 12.62
CA HIS A 147 -0.68 -1.76 13.19
C HIS A 147 -1.23 -2.65 14.32
N ARG A 148 -2.09 -2.11 15.19
CA ARG A 148 -2.74 -2.87 16.27
C ARG A 148 -3.64 -3.98 15.72
N GLU A 149 -4.43 -3.70 14.69
CA GLU A 149 -5.31 -4.68 14.06
C GLU A 149 -4.54 -5.76 13.30
N GLU A 150 -3.45 -5.40 12.60
CA GLU A 150 -2.60 -6.36 11.92
C GLU A 150 -1.92 -7.32 12.91
N ARG A 151 -1.50 -6.81 14.08
CA ARG A 151 -0.96 -7.63 15.17
C ARG A 151 -2.00 -8.59 15.75
N ARG A 152 -3.26 -8.14 15.91
CA ARG A 152 -4.37 -9.03 16.34
C ARG A 152 -4.67 -10.11 15.31
N LYS A 153 -4.59 -9.79 14.01
CA LYS A 153 -4.79 -10.77 12.93
C LYS A 153 -3.67 -11.81 12.91
N SER A 154 -2.41 -11.41 13.05
CA SER A 154 -1.28 -12.34 13.06
C SER A 154 -1.30 -13.27 14.29
N GLU A 155 -1.72 -12.76 15.46
CA GLU A 155 -1.88 -13.56 16.67
C GLU A 155 -2.98 -14.62 16.54
N LYS A 156 -4.10 -14.29 15.90
CA LYS A 156 -5.16 -15.27 15.61
C LYS A 156 -4.67 -16.38 14.67
N ARG A 157 -3.90 -16.02 13.63
CA ARG A 157 -3.32 -17.00 12.68
C ARG A 157 -2.31 -17.93 13.35
N SER A 158 -1.51 -17.41 14.29
CA SER A 158 -0.52 -18.21 15.02
C SER A 158 -1.15 -19.09 16.12
N LYS A 159 -2.24 -18.65 16.76
CA LYS A 159 -3.02 -19.49 17.70
C LYS A 159 -3.80 -20.61 17.00
N SER A 160 -4.29 -20.39 15.77
CA SER A 160 -4.88 -21.48 14.96
C SER A 160 -3.82 -22.44 14.39
N ALA A 161 -2.56 -22.03 14.34
CA ALA A 161 -1.41 -22.85 13.96
C ALA A 161 -0.73 -23.48 15.18
N ALA A 162 -1.51 -23.90 16.18
CA ALA A 162 -0.98 -24.73 17.26
C ALA A 162 -0.36 -26.00 16.65
N PRO A 163 0.91 -26.33 16.96
CA PRO A 163 1.51 -27.55 16.47
C PRO A 163 0.74 -28.71 17.09
N ARG A 164 0.13 -29.56 16.25
CA ARG A 164 -0.22 -30.93 16.65
C ARG A 164 1.09 -31.64 17.00
N LYS A 165 1.62 -31.42 18.20
CA LYS A 165 2.62 -32.31 18.80
C LYS A 165 1.90 -33.58 19.21
N ARG A 166 1.62 -34.42 18.22
CA ARG A 166 1.26 -35.82 18.44
C ARG A 166 2.52 -36.62 18.13
N GLU A 167 3.16 -37.09 19.21
CA GLU A 167 3.95 -38.32 19.24
C GLU A 167 4.94 -38.58 18.10
N GLU A 168 6.03 -37.81 18.01
CA GLU A 168 7.27 -38.26 17.35
C GLU A 168 8.41 -38.18 18.37
N LYS A 169 8.37 -39.06 19.37
CA LYS A 169 9.51 -39.32 20.28
C LYS A 169 9.76 -40.81 20.48
N LYS A 170 9.48 -41.64 19.47
CA LYS A 170 9.80 -43.08 19.51
C LYS A 170 10.76 -43.56 18.40
N ASP A 171 10.92 -42.84 17.28
CA ASP A 171 11.58 -43.45 16.11
C ASP A 171 13.04 -43.04 15.88
N ILE A 172 13.62 -42.14 16.69
CA ILE A 172 15.05 -41.79 16.55
C ILE A 172 15.94 -42.91 17.10
N VAL A 173 15.48 -43.67 18.11
CA VAL A 173 16.26 -44.77 18.68
C VAL A 173 16.22 -46.01 17.76
N ASP A 174 15.07 -46.30 17.13
CA ASP A 174 14.94 -47.45 16.22
C ASP A 174 15.66 -47.26 14.88
N THR A 175 15.75 -46.02 14.38
CA THR A 175 16.54 -45.72 13.17
C THR A 175 18.04 -45.87 13.39
N VAL A 176 18.55 -45.66 14.61
CA VAL A 176 19.96 -45.92 14.95
C VAL A 176 20.25 -47.43 15.09
N LEU A 177 19.26 -48.22 15.52
CA LEU A 177 19.39 -49.68 15.64
C LEU A 177 19.39 -50.43 14.30
N HIS A 178 18.93 -49.81 13.22
CA HIS A 178 18.90 -50.42 11.87
C HIS A 178 20.07 -50.01 10.96
N LEU A 179 21.00 -49.18 11.45
CA LEU A 179 22.24 -48.90 10.73
C LEU A 179 23.09 -50.17 10.66
N SER A 180 23.52 -50.53 9.45
CA SER A 180 24.45 -51.66 9.23
C SER A 180 25.73 -51.46 10.05
N ALA A 181 26.41 -52.55 10.41
CA ALA A 181 27.60 -52.53 11.25
C ALA A 181 28.70 -51.57 10.75
N ALA A 182 28.73 -51.26 9.45
CA ALA A 182 29.64 -50.28 8.85
C ALA A 182 29.29 -48.82 9.19
N SER A 183 28.00 -48.48 9.32
CA SER A 183 27.56 -47.11 9.63
C SER A 183 27.70 -46.74 11.11
N ARG A 184 27.60 -47.71 12.03
CA ARG A 184 27.80 -47.45 13.48
C ARG A 184 29.24 -47.01 13.79
N LYS A 185 30.24 -47.63 13.14
CA LYS A 185 31.66 -47.25 13.32
C LYS A 185 31.96 -45.82 12.86
N ARG A 186 31.27 -45.37 11.80
CA ARG A 186 31.46 -44.02 11.26
C ARG A 186 30.83 -42.94 12.14
N TRP A 187 29.71 -43.25 12.79
CA TRP A 187 29.05 -42.38 13.76
C TRP A 187 29.83 -42.28 15.08
N ASP A 188 30.36 -43.39 15.58
CA ASP A 188 31.21 -43.39 16.78
C ASP A 188 32.49 -42.56 16.60
N SER A 189 33.07 -42.59 15.40
CA SER A 189 34.23 -41.74 15.04
C SER A 189 33.88 -40.26 14.96
N PHE A 190 32.64 -39.92 14.56
CA PHE A 190 32.16 -38.54 14.50
C PHE A 190 31.86 -37.97 15.89
N VAL A 191 31.23 -38.76 16.77
CA VAL A 191 30.91 -38.33 18.14
C VAL A 191 32.17 -38.22 19.00
N ARG A 192 33.16 -39.11 18.81
CA ARG A 192 34.45 -39.01 19.52
C ARG A 192 35.41 -37.97 18.95
N GLY A 193 35.21 -37.51 17.71
CA GLY A 193 36.09 -36.54 17.04
C GLY A 193 35.89 -35.08 17.45
N PHE A 194 34.92 -34.77 18.31
CA PHE A 194 34.64 -33.39 18.76
C PHE A 194 35.25 -33.01 20.11
N SER A 195 36.07 -33.87 20.70
CA SER A 195 36.76 -33.60 21.96
C SER A 195 38.24 -33.93 21.78
N VAL A 196 39.12 -32.95 22.04
CA VAL A 196 40.60 -32.97 21.89
C VAL A 196 41.00 -32.52 20.47
N GLU A 197 41.57 -31.34 20.20
CA GLU A 197 42.68 -30.64 20.86
C GLU A 197 42.55 -29.10 20.79
N SER A 198 42.44 -28.49 21.98
CA SER A 198 42.85 -27.11 22.23
C SER A 198 44.26 -27.18 22.83
N SER A 199 45.28 -26.87 22.04
CA SER A 199 46.67 -26.65 22.47
C SER A 199 47.43 -26.15 21.24
N GLY A 200 47.74 -24.86 21.12
CA GLY A 200 49.01 -24.34 21.63
C GLY A 200 50.04 -24.33 20.50
N GLY A 201 50.32 -23.16 19.92
CA GLY A 201 51.26 -23.05 18.80
C GLY A 201 51.63 -21.61 18.45
N GLU A 202 52.74 -21.17 19.03
CA GLU A 202 53.41 -19.87 18.96
C GLU A 202 53.98 -19.44 17.59
N ARG A 203 54.01 -18.09 17.39
CA ARG A 203 54.97 -17.25 16.60
C ARG A 203 54.93 -17.44 15.05
N LYS A 204 55.24 -16.46 14.19
CA LYS A 204 56.16 -15.30 14.22
C LYS A 204 55.64 -14.14 13.37
N ARG A 205 56.07 -12.92 13.75
CA ARG A 205 56.06 -11.68 12.96
C ARG A 205 56.95 -11.81 11.72
N THR A 206 56.55 -11.21 10.61
CA THR A 206 57.48 -10.57 9.65
C THR A 206 56.81 -9.35 9.04
N THR A 207 57.44 -8.21 9.29
CA THR A 207 57.29 -6.92 8.63
C THR A 207 57.95 -6.98 7.25
N THR A 208 57.28 -6.53 6.20
CA THR A 208 57.96 -5.98 5.00
C THR A 208 57.11 -4.85 4.43
N SER A 209 57.53 -3.64 4.80
CA SER A 209 57.36 -2.41 4.03
C SER A 209 58.20 -2.52 2.75
N VAL A 210 57.65 -2.16 1.59
CA VAL A 210 58.40 -1.57 0.48
C VAL A 210 57.45 -0.62 -0.25
N ASP A 211 58.03 0.53 -0.59
CA ASP A 211 57.50 1.73 -1.25
C ASP A 211 56.69 1.54 -2.54
#